data_AF-A0A931ICD5-F1
#
_entry.id   AF-A0A931ICD5-F1
#
_cell.length_a   1.000
_cell.length_b   1.000
_cell.length_c   1.000
_cell.angle_alpha   90.00
_cell.angle_beta   90.00
_cell.angle_gamma   90.00
#
_symmetry.space_group_name_H-M   'P 1'
#
loop_
_entity.id
_entity.type
_entity.pdbx_description
1 polymer ?
#
loop_
_entity_poly.entity_id
_entity_poly.type
_entity_poly.pdbx_seq_one_letter_code
_entity_poly.pdbx_strand_id
1 'polypeptide(L)'
;MALPGTSRCTGAATQSATTGLLPTSDLLVRACRGHRVIGGPLLWFARDLAVLHEKRIVGRGGSVDTTPSVVVEIERRRVELVMAVDDWVARNVSQHRLGATLHTETVGSVVDRLAESSVRAHHALMTLSAHDDMLHCAWHHLAELADAYDDLVRDVLAGRRRLPEW
;
A
#
# COMPACT_ATOMS: atom_id res chain seq x y z
N MET A 1 23.32 -14.65 -53.60
CA MET A 1 23.65 -14.08 -52.27
C MET A 1 22.38 -13.38 -51.78
N ALA A 2 21.48 -14.13 -51.16
CA ALA A 2 20.16 -13.67 -50.71
C ALA A 2 20.17 -13.57 -49.19
N LEU A 3 19.88 -12.39 -48.64
CA LEU A 3 19.74 -12.19 -47.20
C LEU A 3 18.28 -12.44 -46.79
N PRO A 4 18.03 -13.23 -45.73
CA PRO A 4 16.69 -13.61 -45.30
C PRO A 4 15.99 -12.47 -44.54
N GLY A 5 14.68 -12.34 -44.80
CA GLY A 5 13.80 -11.43 -44.11
C GLY A 5 13.63 -11.80 -42.63
N THR A 6 13.92 -10.86 -41.75
CA THR A 6 13.52 -10.95 -40.34
C THR A 6 12.12 -10.36 -40.21
N SER A 7 11.12 -11.24 -40.30
CA SER A 7 9.79 -10.98 -39.77
C SER A 7 9.91 -10.79 -38.25
N ARG A 8 9.84 -9.54 -37.78
CA ARG A 8 9.61 -9.27 -36.36
C ARG A 8 8.14 -9.54 -36.10
N CYS A 9 7.85 -10.77 -35.71
CA CYS A 9 6.70 -11.08 -34.90
C CYS A 9 6.87 -10.35 -33.56
N THR A 10 6.48 -9.09 -33.49
CA THR A 10 6.23 -8.42 -32.22
C THR A 10 4.95 -9.04 -31.69
N GLY A 11 5.10 -10.12 -30.94
CA GLY A 11 4.08 -10.62 -30.04
C GLY A 11 3.87 -9.57 -28.96
N ALA A 12 3.10 -8.53 -29.28
CA ALA A 12 2.36 -7.79 -28.27
C ALA A 12 1.25 -8.72 -27.81
N ALA A 13 1.63 -9.73 -27.01
CA ALA A 13 0.73 -10.30 -26.06
C ALA A 13 0.38 -9.13 -25.14
N THR A 14 -0.72 -8.45 -25.48
CA THR A 14 -1.60 -7.78 -24.54
C THR A 14 -1.89 -8.83 -23.47
N GLN A 15 -1.02 -8.90 -22.46
CA GLN A 15 -1.34 -9.58 -21.23
C GLN A 15 -2.45 -8.74 -20.63
N SER A 16 -3.67 -9.16 -20.95
CA SER A 16 -4.87 -8.93 -20.17
C SER A 16 -4.45 -8.85 -18.72
N ALA A 17 -4.66 -7.68 -18.11
CA ALA A 17 -4.49 -7.48 -16.68
C ALA A 17 -5.46 -8.44 -15.97
N THR A 18 -4.99 -9.67 -15.73
CA THR A 18 -5.72 -10.70 -15.01
C THR A 18 -5.87 -10.23 -13.58
N THR A 19 -7.10 -9.87 -13.26
CA THR A 19 -7.78 -10.18 -12.00
C THR A 19 -7.02 -11.18 -11.12
N GLY A 20 -6.63 -10.73 -9.94
CA GLY A 20 -6.16 -11.56 -8.82
C GLY A 20 -4.80 -11.13 -8.28
N LEU A 21 -4.56 -10.92 -6.98
CA LEU A 21 -5.30 -11.23 -5.76
C LEU A 21 -4.60 -10.39 -4.66
N LEU A 22 -4.82 -9.06 -4.62
CA LEU A 22 -4.07 -8.10 -3.77
C LEU A 22 -2.55 -8.00 -4.12
N PRO A 23 -1.94 -6.80 -4.12
CA PRO A 23 -0.49 -6.65 -4.30
C PRO A 23 0.27 -7.19 -3.08
N THR A 24 1.57 -7.44 -3.23
CA THR A 24 2.45 -7.75 -2.09
C THR A 24 2.86 -6.48 -1.33
N SER A 25 3.30 -6.65 -0.09
CA SER A 25 3.82 -5.57 0.74
C SER A 25 4.94 -4.76 0.05
N ASP A 26 5.88 -5.43 -0.63
CA ASP A 26 6.98 -4.76 -1.36
C ASP A 26 6.49 -3.81 -2.46
N LEU A 27 5.42 -4.18 -3.19
CA LEU A 27 4.81 -3.29 -4.18
C LEU A 27 4.13 -2.09 -3.52
N LEU A 28 3.48 -2.28 -2.37
CA LEU A 28 2.88 -1.19 -1.62
C LEU A 28 3.94 -0.24 -1.06
N VAL A 29 4.98 -0.74 -0.41
CA VAL A 29 6.08 0.08 0.11
C VAL A 29 6.75 0.84 -1.04
N ARG A 30 6.99 0.20 -2.18
CA ARG A 30 7.53 0.86 -3.38
C ARG A 30 6.58 1.94 -3.92
N ALA A 31 5.27 1.72 -3.89
CA ALA A 31 4.26 2.72 -4.27
C ALA A 31 4.25 3.92 -3.32
N CYS A 32 4.31 3.66 -2.00
CA CYS A 32 4.38 4.68 -0.95
C CYS A 32 5.62 5.58 -1.11
N ARG A 33 6.72 5.03 -1.60
CA ARG A 33 7.93 5.81 -1.94
C ARG A 33 7.82 6.69 -3.19
N GLY A 34 6.73 6.58 -3.95
CA GLY A 34 6.55 7.29 -5.21
C GLY A 34 7.30 6.67 -6.41
N HIS A 35 7.83 5.45 -6.26
CA HIS A 35 8.36 4.73 -7.41
C HIS A 35 7.24 4.37 -8.38
N ARG A 36 7.56 4.39 -9.69
CA ARG A 36 6.63 3.95 -10.73
C ARG A 36 6.40 2.45 -10.61
N VAL A 37 5.26 2.09 -10.03
CA VAL A 37 4.75 0.73 -9.99
C VAL A 37 3.63 0.59 -11.02
N ILE A 38 3.68 -0.47 -11.81
CA ILE A 38 2.60 -0.83 -12.73
C ILE A 38 1.68 -1.76 -11.95
N GLY A 39 0.41 -1.38 -11.77
CA GLY A 39 -0.54 -2.22 -11.06
C GLY A 39 -1.91 -1.58 -10.87
N GLY A 40 -2.76 -2.27 -10.12
CA GLY A 40 -4.16 -1.90 -9.91
C GLY A 40 -4.36 -0.69 -9.00
N PRO A 41 -5.63 -0.24 -8.83
CA PRO A 41 -6.00 0.95 -8.05
C PRO A 41 -5.44 0.98 -6.63
N LEU A 42 -5.19 -0.17 -6.01
CA LEU A 42 -4.67 -0.26 -4.64
C LEU A 42 -3.30 0.42 -4.48
N LEU A 43 -2.42 0.30 -5.48
CA LEU A 43 -1.10 0.96 -5.43
C LEU A 43 -1.22 2.49 -5.50
N TRP A 44 -2.27 2.99 -6.15
CA TRP A 44 -2.53 4.42 -6.27
C TRP A 44 -3.04 4.96 -4.94
N PHE A 45 -3.97 4.25 -4.29
CA PHE A 45 -4.44 4.59 -2.95
C PHE A 45 -3.31 4.57 -1.91
N ALA A 46 -2.44 3.55 -1.95
CA ALA A 46 -1.29 3.47 -1.04
C ALA A 46 -0.33 4.66 -1.23
N ARG A 47 -0.07 5.06 -2.47
CA ARG A 47 0.72 6.26 -2.78
C ARG A 47 0.04 7.53 -2.25
N ASP A 48 -1.25 7.71 -2.47
CA ASP A 48 -1.98 8.89 -2.01
C ASP A 48 -2.03 8.97 -0.47
N LEU A 49 -2.19 7.83 0.21
CA LEU A 49 -2.07 7.74 1.67
C LEU A 49 -0.67 8.15 2.14
N ALA A 50 0.39 7.68 1.49
CA ALA A 50 1.75 8.08 1.82
C ALA A 50 1.98 9.58 1.64
N VAL A 51 1.43 10.20 0.60
CA VAL A 51 1.50 11.66 0.38
C VAL A 51 0.77 12.43 1.49
N LEU A 52 -0.37 11.94 1.97
CA LEU A 52 -1.07 12.55 3.11
C LEU A 52 -0.26 12.43 4.40
N HIS A 53 0.32 11.27 4.66
CA HIS A 53 1.19 11.03 5.81
C HIS A 53 2.46 11.87 5.75
N GLU A 54 3.06 12.07 4.58
CA GLU A 54 4.21 12.95 4.40
C GLU A 54 3.87 14.41 4.74
N LYS A 55 2.72 14.91 4.26
CA LYS A 55 2.23 16.24 4.63
C LYS A 55 2.01 16.40 6.14
N ARG A 56 1.54 15.33 6.81
CA ARG A 56 1.24 15.32 8.24
C ARG A 56 2.50 15.19 9.11
N ILE A 57 3.48 14.37 8.71
CA ILE A 57 4.65 14.01 9.52
C ILE A 57 5.84 14.92 9.22
N VAL A 58 6.10 15.19 7.95
CA VAL A 58 7.29 15.92 7.48
C VAL A 58 6.95 17.40 7.23
N GLY A 59 5.75 17.66 6.73
CA GLY A 59 5.31 19.00 6.37
C GLY A 59 6.02 19.56 5.14
N ARG A 60 5.63 20.75 4.70
CA ARG A 60 6.26 21.40 3.54
C ARG A 60 7.55 22.10 4.01
N GLY A 61 8.71 21.59 3.58
CA GLY A 61 10.00 22.19 3.91
C GLY A 61 10.41 22.03 5.38
N GLY A 62 9.96 20.98 6.06
CA GLY A 62 10.27 20.71 7.48
C GLY A 62 9.35 21.41 8.48
N SER A 63 8.32 22.13 8.02
CA SER A 63 7.27 22.69 8.87
C SER A 63 5.96 21.96 8.63
N VAL A 64 5.46 21.29 9.65
CA VAL A 64 4.13 20.66 9.66
C VAL A 64 3.07 21.73 9.83
N ASP A 65 2.07 21.73 8.95
CA ASP A 65 0.90 22.61 9.10
C ASP A 65 -0.04 22.02 10.16
N THR A 66 0.00 22.61 11.36
CA THR A 66 -0.84 22.20 12.50
C THR A 66 -2.15 22.98 12.57
N THR A 67 -2.52 23.71 11.51
CA THR A 67 -3.81 24.41 11.46
C THR A 67 -4.95 23.39 11.58
N PRO A 68 -5.89 23.55 12.53
CA PRO A 68 -6.93 22.55 12.79
C PRO A 68 -7.75 22.16 11.55
N SER A 69 -8.05 23.11 10.66
CA SER A 69 -8.78 22.85 9.43
C SER A 69 -8.01 21.94 8.46
N VAL A 70 -6.70 22.14 8.34
CA VAL A 70 -5.82 21.34 7.46
C VAL A 70 -5.66 19.93 8.00
N VAL A 71 -5.47 19.79 9.31
CA VAL A 71 -5.40 18.48 9.97
C VAL A 71 -6.70 17.69 9.77
N VAL A 72 -7.85 18.34 9.94
CA VAL A 72 -9.17 17.70 9.72
C VAL A 72 -9.38 17.31 8.26
N GLU A 73 -8.93 18.13 7.30
CA GLU A 73 -9.00 17.81 5.87
C GLU A 73 -8.14 16.59 5.52
N ILE A 74 -6.92 16.52 6.05
CA ILE A 74 -6.02 15.37 5.86
C ILE A 74 -6.65 14.10 6.43
N GLU A 75 -7.19 14.15 7.66
CA GLU A 75 -7.84 12.97 8.27
C GLU A 75 -9.09 12.54 7.52
N ARG A 76 -9.93 13.47 7.06
CA ARG A 76 -11.08 13.13 6.21
C ARG A 76 -10.63 12.42 4.95
N ARG A 77 -9.63 12.98 4.25
CA ARG A 77 -9.14 12.39 3.00
C ARG A 77 -8.51 11.02 3.21
N ARG A 78 -7.82 10.83 4.33
CA ARG A 78 -7.27 9.53 4.74
C ARG A 78 -8.37 8.50 4.93
N VAL A 79 -9.44 8.83 5.65
CA VAL A 79 -10.60 7.94 5.86
C VAL A 79 -11.29 7.60 4.53
N GLU A 80 -11.47 8.57 3.63
CA GLU A 80 -12.04 8.33 2.30
C GLU A 80 -11.20 7.33 1.48
N LEU A 81 -9.87 7.45 1.52
CA LEU A 81 -8.97 6.52 0.83
C LEU A 81 -8.99 5.13 1.44
N VAL A 82 -9.03 5.02 2.78
CA VAL A 82 -9.18 3.74 3.48
C VAL A 82 -10.49 3.05 3.06
N MET A 83 -11.60 3.80 3.04
CA MET A 83 -12.88 3.28 2.56
C MET A 83 -12.83 2.86 1.09
N ALA A 84 -12.19 3.64 0.22
CA ALA A 84 -12.03 3.30 -1.20
C ALA A 84 -11.19 2.02 -1.41
N VAL A 85 -10.18 1.80 -0.57
CA VAL A 85 -9.42 0.55 -0.53
C VAL A 85 -10.35 -0.61 -0.15
N ASP A 86 -11.06 -0.50 0.97
CA ASP A 86 -11.90 -1.60 1.47
C ASP A 86 -13.03 -1.95 0.52
N ASP A 87 -13.66 -0.94 -0.08
CA ASP A 87 -14.67 -1.10 -1.13
C ASP A 87 -14.10 -1.73 -2.41
N TRP A 88 -12.87 -1.38 -2.81
CA TRP A 88 -12.19 -2.06 -3.90
C TRP A 88 -11.91 -3.53 -3.54
N VAL A 89 -11.43 -3.82 -2.33
CA VAL A 89 -11.14 -5.18 -1.86
C VAL A 89 -12.42 -6.02 -1.83
N ALA A 90 -13.51 -5.51 -1.28
CA ALA A 90 -14.80 -6.20 -1.21
C ALA A 90 -15.35 -6.57 -2.60
N ARG A 91 -15.15 -5.71 -3.62
CA ARG A 91 -15.58 -5.98 -4.99
C ARG A 91 -14.67 -6.95 -5.76
N ASN A 92 -13.37 -6.97 -5.45
CA ASN A 92 -12.37 -7.69 -6.25
C ASN A 92 -11.89 -9.00 -5.60
N VAL A 93 -12.17 -9.22 -4.31
CA VAL A 93 -11.74 -10.40 -3.57
C VAL A 93 -12.97 -11.22 -3.16
N SER A 94 -13.10 -12.42 -3.72
CA SER A 94 -14.18 -13.34 -3.38
C SER A 94 -14.02 -13.85 -1.93
N GLN A 95 -14.83 -13.33 -1.02
CA GLN A 95 -14.86 -13.82 0.37
C GLN A 95 -15.48 -15.22 0.41
N HIS A 96 -14.68 -16.25 0.74
CA HIS A 96 -15.19 -17.60 0.92
C HIS A 96 -15.97 -17.68 2.23
N ARG A 97 -17.27 -18.05 2.16
CA ARG A 97 -18.23 -17.98 3.28
C ARG A 97 -18.08 -19.06 4.36
N LEU A 98 -17.13 -19.97 4.27
CA LEU A 98 -17.07 -21.16 5.12
C LEU A 98 -15.89 -21.06 6.11
N GLY A 99 -16.20 -20.74 7.37
CA GLY A 99 -15.33 -21.01 8.52
C GLY A 99 -14.35 -19.90 8.95
N ALA A 100 -14.44 -18.70 8.37
CA ALA A 100 -13.46 -17.65 8.61
C ALA A 100 -13.73 -16.82 9.89
N THR A 101 -12.68 -16.58 10.68
CA THR A 101 -12.73 -15.64 11.81
C THR A 101 -12.96 -14.22 11.29
N LEU A 102 -13.90 -13.48 11.92
CA LEU A 102 -14.13 -12.08 11.59
C LEU A 102 -12.91 -11.29 12.04
N HIS A 103 -12.27 -10.59 11.11
CA HIS A 103 -11.23 -9.66 11.49
C HIS A 103 -11.81 -8.35 12.00
N THR A 104 -11.21 -7.82 13.07
CA THR A 104 -11.55 -6.49 13.63
C THR A 104 -10.95 -5.35 12.82
N GLU A 105 -10.02 -5.66 11.92
CA GLU A 105 -9.28 -4.68 11.11
C GLU A 105 -9.51 -4.93 9.62
N THR A 106 -9.51 -3.86 8.83
CA THR A 106 -9.74 -3.92 7.39
C THR A 106 -8.44 -3.85 6.61
N VAL A 107 -8.48 -4.26 5.33
CA VAL A 107 -7.29 -4.17 4.48
C VAL A 107 -6.87 -2.71 4.33
N GLY A 108 -7.83 -1.80 4.20
CA GLY A 108 -7.61 -0.36 4.15
C GLY A 108 -6.92 0.17 5.39
N SER A 109 -7.29 -0.27 6.60
CA SER A 109 -6.62 0.18 7.83
C SER A 109 -5.19 -0.35 7.95
N VAL A 110 -4.91 -1.57 7.47
CA VAL A 110 -3.56 -2.12 7.42
C VAL A 110 -2.70 -1.39 6.38
N VAL A 111 -3.23 -1.14 5.18
CA VAL A 111 -2.53 -0.39 4.12
C VAL A 111 -2.22 1.04 4.57
N ASP A 112 -3.13 1.67 5.30
CA ASP A 112 -2.89 3.00 5.86
C ASP A 112 -1.76 3.02 6.91
N ARG A 113 -1.74 2.07 7.84
CA ARG A 113 -0.62 1.94 8.80
C ARG A 113 0.70 1.65 8.12
N LEU A 114 0.69 0.82 7.06
CA LEU A 114 1.87 0.53 6.25
C LEU A 114 2.37 1.79 5.52
N ALA A 115 1.47 2.61 4.99
CA ALA A 115 1.83 3.88 4.36
C ALA A 115 2.44 4.84 5.39
N GLU A 116 1.85 4.95 6.57
CA GLU A 116 2.36 5.79 7.67
C GLU A 116 3.75 5.33 8.13
N SER A 117 3.92 4.03 8.41
CA SER A 117 5.21 3.47 8.87
C SER A 117 6.30 3.60 7.81
N SER A 118 5.94 3.45 6.53
CA SER A 118 6.84 3.71 5.41
C SER A 118 7.33 5.15 5.45
N VAL A 119 6.43 6.14 5.53
CA VAL A 119 6.82 7.56 5.61
C VAL A 119 7.74 7.82 6.81
N ARG A 120 7.42 7.27 7.99
CA ARG A 120 8.25 7.41 9.20
C ARG A 120 9.65 6.81 9.03
N ALA A 121 9.77 5.60 8.50
CA ALA A 121 11.05 4.93 8.29
C ALA A 121 11.94 5.69 7.30
N HIS A 122 11.34 6.21 6.22
CA HIS A 122 12.06 7.03 5.23
C HIS A 122 12.47 8.40 5.80
N HIS A 123 11.59 9.04 6.55
CA HIS A 123 11.92 10.29 7.23
C HIS A 123 13.06 10.10 8.23
N ALA A 124 13.02 9.03 9.04
CA ALA A 124 14.08 8.66 9.96
C ALA A 124 15.41 8.45 9.22
N LEU A 125 15.40 7.79 8.07
CA LEU A 125 16.60 7.58 7.25
C LEU A 125 17.23 8.91 6.77
N MET A 126 16.42 9.93 6.51
CA MET A 126 16.90 11.24 6.04
C MET A 126 17.34 12.18 7.19
N THR A 127 16.91 11.92 8.43
CA THR A 127 17.06 12.86 9.55
C THR A 127 17.95 12.36 10.68
N LEU A 128 18.06 11.04 10.84
CA LEU A 128 18.81 10.41 11.93
C LEU A 128 20.11 9.80 11.44
N SER A 129 21.03 9.55 12.38
CA SER A 129 22.27 8.84 12.09
C SER A 129 22.02 7.35 11.87
N ALA A 130 22.88 6.69 11.10
CA ALA A 130 22.73 5.26 10.80
C ALA A 130 22.83 4.32 12.03
N HIS A 131 23.39 4.80 13.14
CA HIS A 131 23.53 4.04 14.39
C HIS A 131 22.45 4.42 15.42
N ASP A 132 21.43 5.16 15.01
CA ASP A 132 20.36 5.58 15.90
C ASP A 132 19.35 4.43 16.11
N ASP A 133 19.11 4.06 17.37
CA ASP A 133 18.13 3.05 17.74
C ASP A 133 16.72 3.42 17.23
N MET A 134 16.40 4.71 17.10
CA MET A 134 15.12 5.17 16.57
C MET A 134 14.96 4.86 15.08
N LEU A 135 16.06 4.92 14.30
CA LEU A 135 16.06 4.49 12.90
C LEU A 135 15.76 2.99 12.83
N HIS A 136 16.47 2.18 13.61
CA HIS A 136 16.26 0.73 13.65
C HIS A 136 14.83 0.36 14.06
N CYS A 137 14.28 1.01 15.08
CA CYS A 137 12.90 0.82 15.50
C CYS A 137 11.89 1.14 14.37
N ALA A 138 12.10 2.24 13.64
CA ALA A 138 11.19 2.63 12.55
C ALA A 138 11.20 1.62 11.40
N TRP A 139 12.37 1.12 11.02
CA TRP A 139 12.49 0.09 9.97
C TRP A 139 11.97 -1.27 10.42
N HIS A 140 12.21 -1.66 11.67
CA HIS A 140 11.66 -2.88 12.25
C HIS A 140 10.12 -2.82 12.24
N HIS A 141 9.53 -1.70 12.66
CA HIS A 141 8.09 -1.54 12.66
C HIS A 141 7.48 -1.60 11.24
N LEU A 142 8.17 -1.06 10.24
CA LEU A 142 7.76 -1.19 8.83
C LEU A 142 7.79 -2.66 8.38
N ALA A 143 8.82 -3.42 8.73
CA ALA A 143 8.94 -4.84 8.38
C ALA A 143 7.80 -5.66 9.00
N GLU A 144 7.51 -5.47 10.30
CA GLU A 144 6.41 -6.15 10.99
C GLU A 144 5.05 -5.88 10.33
N LEU A 145 4.80 -4.63 9.90
CA LEU A 145 3.56 -4.30 9.19
C LEU A 145 3.50 -4.88 7.79
N ALA A 146 4.64 -4.98 7.09
CA ALA A 146 4.73 -5.61 5.78
C ALA A 146 4.43 -7.12 5.87
N ASP A 147 5.02 -7.80 6.85
CA ASP A 147 4.79 -9.23 7.11
C ASP A 147 3.35 -9.49 7.53
N ALA A 148 2.79 -8.67 8.44
CA ALA A 148 1.40 -8.77 8.85
C ALA A 148 0.42 -8.56 7.68
N TYR A 149 0.75 -7.66 6.75
CA TYR A 149 -0.04 -7.47 5.52
C TYR A 149 0.02 -8.69 4.61
N ASP A 150 1.20 -9.25 4.36
CA ASP A 150 1.34 -10.43 3.49
C ASP A 150 0.66 -11.67 4.10
N ASP A 151 0.70 -11.81 5.43
CA ASP A 151 -0.04 -12.84 6.17
C ASP A 151 -1.56 -12.64 6.06
N LEU A 152 -2.03 -11.39 6.19
CA LEU A 152 -3.45 -11.06 6.00
C LEU A 152 -3.90 -11.40 4.58
N VAL A 153 -3.16 -10.98 3.56
CA VAL A 153 -3.44 -11.31 2.16
C VAL A 153 -3.52 -12.82 2.01
N ARG A 154 -2.50 -13.56 2.46
CA ARG A 154 -2.47 -15.03 2.36
C ARG A 154 -3.68 -15.70 2.98
N ASP A 155 -4.13 -15.22 4.14
CA ASP A 155 -5.29 -15.77 4.84
C ASP A 155 -6.62 -15.40 4.20
N VAL A 156 -6.74 -14.19 3.63
CA VAL A 156 -7.91 -13.78 2.85
C VAL A 156 -8.01 -14.60 1.56
N LEU A 157 -6.90 -14.79 0.85
CA LEU A 157 -6.85 -15.59 -0.38
C LEU A 157 -7.13 -17.08 -0.13
N ALA A 158 -6.68 -17.60 1.01
CA ALA A 158 -6.97 -18.96 1.43
C ALA A 158 -8.40 -19.15 1.96
N GLY A 159 -9.23 -18.10 2.02
CA GLY A 159 -10.59 -18.14 2.55
C GLY A 159 -10.67 -18.38 4.06
N ARG A 160 -9.55 -18.20 4.78
CA ARG A 160 -9.46 -18.41 6.24
C ARG A 160 -9.89 -17.20 7.07
N ARG A 161 -9.92 -16.00 6.47
CA ARG A 161 -10.33 -14.75 7.13
C ARG A 161 -11.41 -14.03 6.34
N ARG A 162 -12.42 -13.52 7.05
CA ARG A 162 -13.48 -12.68 6.50
C ARG A 162 -13.20 -11.24 6.90
N LEU A 163 -13.20 -10.37 5.90
CA LEU A 163 -13.10 -8.93 6.11
C LEU A 163 -14.49 -8.41 6.52
N PRO A 164 -14.58 -7.45 7.45
CA PRO A 164 -15.86 -6.86 7.80
C PRO A 164 -16.46 -6.18 6.57
N GLU A 165 -17.75 -6.41 6.34
CA GLU A 165 -18.52 -5.67 5.32
C GLU A 165 -19.00 -4.38 5.97
N TRP A 166 -18.79 -3.25 5.28
CA TRP A 166 -19.22 -1.92 5.71
C TRP A 166 -20.43 -1.46 4.90
#